data_AF-A0A1G9XR74-F1
#
_entry.id   AF-A0A1G9XR74-F1
#
_cell.length_a   1.000
_cell.length_b   1.000
_cell.length_c   1.000
_cell.angle_alpha   90.00
_cell.angle_beta   90.00
_cell.angle_gamma   90.00
#
_symmetry.space_group_name_H-M   'P 1'
#
loop_
_entity.id
_entity.type
_entity.pdbx_description
1 polymer ?
#
loop_
_entity_poly.entity_id
_entity_poly.type
_entity_poly.pdbx_seq_one_letter_code
_entity_poly.pdbx_strand_id
1 'polypeptide(L)'
;MTTPATHLDSASPAGAPDPGRRGSGFAGLPRIGRATEISPEDARELTRLFLQRLGELDEGTREHQYVRNTLIEMNLSLVRFVANRFRNRGNGEMEDIVQVGTVGLIKAIDRFDLSREVAFTSFAIPYVQGEIMRHFRDTSWAVHVPRRLQELRVELARAREHLVSVLDRDPSVEDLA
;
A
#
# COMPACT_ATOMS: atom_id res chain seq x y z
N MET A 1 -58.07 28.65 -24.56
CA MET A 1 -58.49 28.68 -23.15
C MET A 1 -59.35 27.46 -22.87
N THR A 2 -58.74 26.34 -22.45
CA THR A 2 -59.46 25.21 -21.83
C THR A 2 -58.45 24.36 -21.04
N THR A 3 -58.60 24.32 -19.72
CA THR A 3 -58.08 23.28 -18.81
C THR A 3 -59.23 22.27 -18.58
N PRO A 4 -59.00 20.97 -18.21
CA PRO A 4 -58.51 20.64 -16.86
C PRO A 4 -57.76 19.29 -16.63
N ALA A 5 -57.17 19.20 -15.42
CA ALA A 5 -57.15 18.10 -14.44
C ALA A 5 -56.28 16.82 -14.59
N THR A 6 -55.34 16.71 -13.61
CA THR A 6 -55.06 15.57 -12.72
C THR A 6 -54.10 14.46 -13.17
N HIS A 7 -52.91 14.44 -12.55
CA HIS A 7 -52.48 13.32 -11.70
C HIS A 7 -51.39 13.78 -10.71
N LEU A 8 -51.59 13.43 -9.43
CA LEU A 8 -50.53 13.43 -8.41
C LEU A 8 -49.46 12.40 -8.81
N ASP A 9 -48.18 12.74 -8.64
CA ASP A 9 -47.25 11.78 -8.06
C ASP A 9 -46.21 12.47 -7.18
N SER A 10 -46.18 11.98 -5.96
CA SER A 10 -45.28 12.32 -4.86
C SER A 10 -44.13 11.33 -4.91
N ALA A 11 -42.97 11.75 -5.44
CA ALA A 11 -41.74 10.98 -5.32
C ALA A 11 -40.84 11.62 -4.25
N SER A 12 -40.88 11.02 -3.06
CA SER A 12 -39.93 11.19 -1.96
C SER A 12 -38.48 11.16 -2.43
N PRO A 13 -37.58 11.97 -1.82
CA PRO A 13 -36.17 11.89 -2.14
C PRO A 13 -35.60 10.55 -1.66
N ALA A 14 -34.93 9.86 -2.59
CA ALA A 14 -34.20 8.62 -2.37
C ALA A 14 -33.30 8.73 -1.13
N GLY A 15 -33.48 7.75 -0.24
CA GLY A 15 -32.99 7.76 1.13
C GLY A 15 -31.49 7.88 1.29
N ALA A 16 -31.12 8.54 2.37
CA ALA A 16 -29.80 8.54 2.97
C ALA A 16 -29.22 7.11 3.10
N PRO A 17 -27.89 6.96 3.06
CA PRO A 17 -27.25 5.67 3.31
C PRO A 17 -27.61 5.18 4.71
N ASP A 18 -28.28 4.03 4.77
CA ASP A 18 -28.62 3.31 6.00
C ASP A 18 -27.33 2.86 6.72
N PRO A 19 -26.99 3.41 7.90
CA PRO A 19 -25.81 2.99 8.66
C PRO A 19 -26.03 1.64 9.39
N GLY A 20 -27.15 0.96 9.15
CA GLY A 20 -27.63 -0.17 9.96
C GLY A 20 -27.40 -1.56 9.38
N ARG A 21 -26.97 -1.74 8.12
CA ARG A 21 -26.89 -3.10 7.54
C ARG A 21 -25.60 -3.84 7.89
N ARG A 22 -25.35 -4.03 9.19
CA ARG A 22 -24.38 -5.00 9.71
C ARG A 22 -24.90 -6.42 9.46
N GLY A 23 -24.69 -6.94 8.26
CA GLY A 23 -24.89 -8.36 8.02
C GLY A 23 -23.83 -9.16 8.78
N SER A 24 -24.26 -10.14 9.58
CA SER A 24 -23.35 -11.13 10.16
C SER A 24 -22.61 -11.85 9.02
N GLY A 25 -21.28 -11.68 8.97
CA GLY A 25 -20.42 -12.50 8.13
C GLY A 25 -20.29 -13.92 8.67
N PHE A 26 -19.46 -14.71 8.00
CA PHE A 26 -19.17 -16.08 8.42
C PHE A 26 -18.63 -16.06 9.87
N ALA A 27 -19.14 -16.94 10.72
CA ALA A 27 -18.68 -17.12 12.10
C ALA A 27 -18.66 -15.86 12.99
N GLY A 28 -19.58 -14.90 12.80
CA GLY A 28 -19.77 -13.77 13.72
C GLY A 28 -18.88 -12.55 13.48
N LEU A 29 -18.03 -12.56 12.45
CA LEU A 29 -17.26 -11.39 12.03
C LEU A 29 -18.07 -10.51 11.06
N PRO A 30 -17.92 -9.18 11.07
CA PRO A 30 -18.55 -8.31 10.09
C PRO A 30 -18.02 -8.61 8.68
N ARG A 31 -18.92 -8.73 7.72
CA ARG A 31 -18.57 -8.88 6.30
C ARG A 31 -18.03 -7.54 5.77
N ILE A 32 -16.76 -7.48 5.39
CA ILE A 32 -16.17 -6.29 4.77
C ILE A 32 -16.40 -6.37 3.25
N GLY A 33 -17.23 -5.48 2.71
CA GLY A 33 -17.53 -5.41 1.27
C GLY A 33 -16.38 -4.81 0.45
N ARG A 34 -15.80 -3.69 0.92
CA ARG A 34 -14.55 -3.10 0.40
C ARG A 34 -13.76 -2.52 1.56
N ALA A 35 -12.56 -3.05 1.80
CA ALA A 35 -11.68 -2.55 2.87
C ALA A 35 -11.33 -1.05 2.73
N THR A 36 -11.47 -0.50 1.52
CA THR A 36 -11.20 0.92 1.20
C THR A 36 -12.25 1.90 1.71
N GLU A 37 -13.43 1.43 2.13
CA GLU A 37 -14.57 2.29 2.55
C GLU A 37 -14.65 2.44 4.09
N ILE A 38 -13.69 1.89 4.82
CA ILE A 38 -13.66 1.84 6.29
C ILE A 38 -12.88 3.05 6.83
N SER A 39 -13.39 3.71 7.88
CA SER A 39 -12.65 4.75 8.61
C SER A 39 -11.31 4.20 9.13
N PRO A 40 -10.21 4.98 9.17
CA PRO A 40 -8.94 4.52 9.73
C PRO A 40 -9.02 4.00 11.17
N GLU A 41 -9.96 4.50 11.97
CA GLU A 41 -10.20 4.02 13.35
C GLU A 41 -10.92 2.67 13.34
N ASP A 42 -12.01 2.56 12.58
CA ASP A 42 -12.75 1.30 12.38
C ASP A 42 -11.83 0.20 11.80
N ALA A 43 -10.90 0.56 10.91
CA ALA A 43 -9.95 -0.37 10.32
C ALA A 43 -8.94 -0.91 11.36
N ARG A 44 -8.52 -0.08 12.32
CA ARG A 44 -7.64 -0.51 13.43
C ARG A 44 -8.36 -1.44 14.38
N GLU A 45 -9.60 -1.11 14.74
CA GLU A 45 -10.42 -1.93 15.63
C GLU A 45 -10.72 -3.29 14.99
N LEU A 46 -11.14 -3.30 13.72
CA LEU A 46 -11.35 -4.54 12.98
C LEU A 46 -10.07 -5.36 12.86
N THR A 47 -8.91 -4.72 12.59
CA THR A 47 -7.62 -5.42 12.55
C THR A 47 -7.33 -6.11 13.88
N ARG A 48 -7.59 -5.47 15.01
CA ARG A 48 -7.41 -6.07 16.34
C ARG A 48 -8.32 -7.28 16.55
N LEU A 49 -9.60 -7.17 16.19
CA LEU A 49 -10.57 -8.26 16.32
C LEU A 49 -10.18 -9.48 15.47
N PHE A 50 -9.75 -9.26 14.23
CA PHE A 50 -9.31 -10.34 13.36
C PHE A 50 -7.99 -10.96 13.84
N LEU A 51 -7.04 -10.17 14.37
CA LEU A 51 -5.81 -10.71 14.98
C LEU A 51 -6.12 -11.57 16.20
N GLN A 52 -7.07 -11.15 17.04
CA GLN A 52 -7.50 -11.95 18.19
C GLN A 52 -8.10 -13.28 17.72
N ARG A 53 -8.99 -13.21 16.73
CA ARG A 53 -9.62 -14.41 16.18
C ARG A 53 -8.60 -15.35 15.53
N LEU A 54 -7.57 -14.81 14.87
CA LEU A 54 -6.51 -15.60 14.26
C LEU A 54 -5.77 -16.44 15.30
N GLY A 55 -5.48 -15.87 16.48
CA GLY A 55 -4.77 -16.57 17.57
C GLY A 55 -5.57 -17.69 18.25
N GLU A 56 -6.89 -17.75 18.04
CA GLU A 56 -7.77 -18.80 18.58
C GLU A 56 -7.98 -19.96 17.59
N LEU A 57 -7.58 -19.80 16.33
CA LEU A 57 -7.85 -20.76 15.26
C LEU A 57 -6.64 -21.65 15.01
N ASP A 58 -6.89 -22.93 14.77
CA ASP A 58 -5.83 -23.87 14.39
C ASP A 58 -5.31 -23.57 12.98
N GLU A 59 -3.98 -23.54 12.85
CA GLU A 59 -3.31 -23.35 11.56
C GLU A 59 -3.68 -24.46 10.57
N GLY A 60 -3.92 -24.09 9.32
CA GLY A 60 -4.33 -25.02 8.25
C GLY A 60 -5.84 -25.17 8.07
N THR A 61 -6.66 -24.70 9.03
CA THR A 61 -8.12 -24.65 8.85
C THR A 61 -8.54 -23.61 7.81
N ARG A 62 -9.72 -23.81 7.20
CA ARG A 62 -10.27 -22.88 6.21
C ARG A 62 -10.55 -21.51 6.85
N GLU A 63 -11.01 -21.53 8.09
CA GLU A 63 -11.29 -20.36 8.91
C GLU A 63 -10.02 -19.57 9.20
N HIS A 64 -8.93 -20.24 9.59
CA HIS A 64 -7.64 -19.60 9.81
C HIS A 64 -7.15 -18.89 8.54
N GLN A 65 -7.21 -19.57 7.39
CA GLN A 65 -6.83 -18.98 6.10
C GLN A 65 -7.69 -17.76 5.74
N TYR A 66 -9.01 -17.84 5.97
CA TYR A 66 -9.92 -16.72 5.69
C TYR A 66 -9.61 -15.48 6.54
N VAL A 67 -9.44 -15.65 7.85
CA VAL A 67 -9.12 -14.56 8.77
C VAL A 67 -7.77 -13.94 8.40
N ARG A 68 -6.76 -14.77 8.12
CA ARG A 68 -5.44 -14.32 7.71
C ARG A 68 -5.47 -13.54 6.40
N ASN A 69 -6.17 -14.03 5.37
CA ASN A 69 -6.28 -13.35 4.08
C ASN A 69 -7.00 -12.00 4.22
N THR A 70 -8.05 -11.96 5.05
CA THR A 70 -8.78 -10.72 5.32
C THR A 70 -7.88 -9.69 6.02
N LEU A 71 -7.07 -10.10 6.99
CA LEU A 71 -6.08 -9.23 7.64
C LEU A 71 -5.07 -8.66 6.65
N ILE A 72 -4.60 -9.49 5.71
CA ILE A 72 -3.68 -9.05 4.65
C ILE A 72 -4.38 -7.97 3.81
N GLU A 73 -5.57 -8.27 3.27
CA GLU A 73 -6.33 -7.37 2.39
C GLU A 73 -6.62 -6.01 3.05
N MET A 74 -7.08 -6.03 4.31
CA MET A 74 -7.36 -4.82 5.09
C MET A 74 -6.13 -3.92 5.26
N ASN A 75 -4.94 -4.52 5.33
CA ASN A 75 -3.69 -3.81 5.61
C ASN A 75 -2.82 -3.59 4.37
N LEU A 76 -3.29 -3.92 3.16
CA LEU A 76 -2.54 -3.66 1.92
C LEU A 76 -2.28 -2.17 1.67
N SER A 77 -3.18 -1.28 2.11
CA SER A 77 -2.98 0.18 2.02
C SER A 77 -1.78 0.65 2.83
N LEU A 78 -1.51 0.03 3.99
CA LEU A 78 -0.32 0.28 4.81
C LEU A 78 0.95 -0.11 4.04
N VAL A 79 0.94 -1.26 3.36
CA VAL A 79 2.08 -1.71 2.55
C VAL A 79 2.36 -0.71 1.44
N ARG A 80 1.33 -0.28 0.70
CA ARG A 80 1.47 0.75 -0.35
C ARG A 80 2.01 2.06 0.20
N PHE A 81 1.56 2.48 1.38
CA PHE A 81 2.07 3.68 2.06
C PHE A 81 3.56 3.57 2.39
N VAL A 82 4.02 2.42 2.90
CA VAL A 82 5.45 2.19 3.18
C VAL A 82 6.25 2.12 1.87
N ALA A 83 5.77 1.37 0.88
CA ALA A 83 6.41 1.17 -0.42
C ALA A 83 6.60 2.49 -1.20
N ASN A 84 5.64 3.42 -1.13
CA ASN A 84 5.72 4.69 -1.83
C ASN A 84 6.95 5.54 -1.44
N ARG A 85 7.52 5.33 -0.24
CA ARG A 85 8.78 5.99 0.18
C ARG A 85 10.00 5.51 -0.61
N PHE A 86 9.89 4.40 -1.33
CA PHE A 86 10.94 3.78 -2.12
C PHE A 86 10.74 3.97 -3.62
N ARG A 87 9.75 4.77 -4.05
CA ARG A 87 9.40 4.93 -5.47
C ARG A 87 10.54 5.40 -6.38
N ASN A 88 11.52 6.11 -5.81
CA ASN A 88 12.69 6.61 -6.54
C ASN A 88 13.99 5.82 -6.21
N ARG A 89 13.90 4.71 -5.48
CA ARG A 89 15.04 3.85 -5.13
C ARG A 89 14.97 2.58 -5.98
N GLY A 90 15.95 2.40 -6.86
CA GLY A 90 16.13 1.17 -7.64
C GLY A 90 15.45 1.15 -9.01
N ASN A 91 15.74 0.10 -9.77
CA ASN A 91 15.19 -0.15 -11.12
C ASN A 91 13.91 -1.00 -11.10
N GLY A 92 13.46 -1.41 -9.91
CA GLY A 92 12.31 -2.29 -9.74
C GLY A 92 10.99 -1.56 -9.94
N GLU A 93 9.99 -2.28 -10.45
CA GLU A 93 8.65 -1.73 -10.63
C GLU A 93 8.00 -1.54 -9.24
N MET A 94 7.17 -0.50 -9.08
CA MET A 94 6.48 -0.25 -7.80
C MET A 94 5.66 -1.47 -7.35
N GLU A 95 5.17 -2.26 -8.30
CA GLU A 95 4.43 -3.49 -8.04
C GLU A 95 5.31 -4.53 -7.31
N ASP A 96 6.56 -4.71 -7.70
CA ASP A 96 7.51 -5.61 -7.03
C ASP A 96 7.74 -5.20 -5.58
N ILE A 97 7.94 -3.89 -5.34
CA ILE A 97 8.14 -3.34 -4.00
C ILE A 97 6.91 -3.61 -3.12
N VAL A 98 5.70 -3.41 -3.67
CA VAL A 98 4.45 -3.69 -2.96
C VAL A 98 4.32 -5.19 -2.68
N GLN A 99 4.69 -6.06 -3.61
CA GLN A 99 4.61 -7.50 -3.46
C GLN A 99 5.55 -8.00 -2.35
N VAL A 100 6.80 -7.56 -2.37
CA VAL A 100 7.79 -7.83 -1.30
C VAL A 100 7.33 -7.26 0.04
N GLY A 101 6.82 -6.03 0.05
CA GLY A 101 6.25 -5.42 1.24
C GLY A 101 5.07 -6.22 1.80
N THR A 102 4.26 -6.83 0.93
CA THR A 102 3.15 -7.71 1.33
C THR A 102 3.66 -8.98 2.00
N VAL A 103 4.78 -9.56 1.56
CA VAL A 103 5.45 -10.65 2.28
C VAL A 103 5.88 -10.22 3.68
N GLY A 104 6.36 -8.98 3.84
CA GLY A 104 6.67 -8.41 5.16
C GLY A 104 5.43 -8.25 6.06
N LEU A 105 4.31 -7.82 5.49
CA LEU A 105 3.03 -7.73 6.20
C LEU A 105 2.55 -9.12 6.67
N ILE A 106 2.60 -10.11 5.79
CA ILE A 106 2.29 -11.52 6.08
C ILE A 106 3.10 -12.01 7.29
N LYS A 107 4.43 -11.84 7.25
CA LYS A 107 5.32 -12.21 8.37
C LYS A 107 5.01 -11.44 9.65
N ALA A 108 4.58 -10.19 9.54
CA ALA A 108 4.18 -9.39 10.69
C ALA A 108 2.89 -9.93 11.31
N ILE A 109 1.88 -10.30 10.50
CA ILE A 109 0.63 -10.93 10.98
C ILE A 109 0.95 -12.22 11.73
N ASP A 110 1.79 -13.09 11.15
CA ASP A 110 2.10 -14.40 11.74
C ASP A 110 2.89 -14.31 13.06
N ARG A 111 3.57 -13.19 13.31
CA ARG A 111 4.44 -13.00 14.50
C ARG A 111 3.89 -11.99 15.50
N PHE A 112 2.79 -11.34 15.19
CA PHE A 112 2.26 -10.30 16.05
C PHE A 112 1.64 -10.92 17.29
N ASP A 113 1.96 -10.33 18.44
CA ASP A 113 1.52 -10.81 19.75
C ASP A 113 0.69 -9.70 20.42
N LEU A 114 -0.60 -9.97 20.56
CA LEU A 114 -1.58 -9.05 21.13
C LEU A 114 -1.33 -8.75 22.62
N SER A 115 -0.60 -9.61 23.34
CA SER A 115 -0.31 -9.40 24.77
C SER A 115 0.66 -8.24 25.01
N ARG A 116 1.35 -7.76 23.97
CA ARG A 116 2.36 -6.70 24.06
C ARG A 116 1.77 -5.28 24.09
N GLU A 117 0.45 -5.14 24.04
CA GLU A 117 -0.29 -3.87 24.12
C GLU A 117 0.15 -2.76 23.13
N VAL A 118 0.86 -3.11 22.07
CA VAL A 118 1.28 -2.19 21.00
C VAL A 118 0.30 -2.21 19.83
N ALA A 119 0.16 -1.08 19.13
CA ALA A 119 -0.61 -1.03 17.90
C ALA A 119 0.06 -1.88 16.80
N PHE A 120 -0.72 -2.71 16.10
CA PHE A 120 -0.22 -3.57 15.02
C PHE A 120 0.58 -2.80 13.96
N THR A 121 0.14 -1.60 13.59
CA THR A 121 0.83 -0.75 12.61
C THR A 121 2.26 -0.41 13.03
N SER A 122 2.50 -0.18 14.33
CA SER A 122 3.84 0.12 14.86
C SER A 122 4.79 -1.07 14.74
N PHE A 123 4.24 -2.29 14.78
CA PHE A 123 4.99 -3.53 14.56
C PHE A 123 5.15 -3.88 13.07
N ALA A 124 4.10 -3.71 12.27
CA ALA A 124 4.08 -4.10 10.87
C ALA A 124 4.97 -3.22 9.99
N ILE A 125 5.00 -1.89 10.22
CA ILE A 125 5.81 -0.95 9.42
C ILE A 125 7.30 -1.35 9.36
N PRO A 126 8.02 -1.59 10.48
CA PRO A 126 9.42 -1.98 10.42
C PRO A 126 9.63 -3.35 9.75
N TYR A 127 8.68 -4.29 9.88
CA TYR A 127 8.74 -5.58 9.18
C TYR A 127 8.64 -5.42 7.66
N VAL A 128 7.63 -4.67 7.19
CA VAL A 128 7.42 -4.37 5.77
C VAL A 128 8.64 -3.64 5.20
N GLN A 129 9.13 -2.61 5.90
CA GLN A 129 10.31 -1.86 5.50
C GLN A 129 11.56 -2.74 5.44
N GLY A 130 11.72 -3.66 6.40
CA GLY A 130 12.84 -4.59 6.45
C GLY A 130 12.88 -5.54 5.26
N GLU A 131 11.73 -6.13 4.88
CA GLU A 131 11.65 -7.00 3.69
C GLU A 131 11.93 -6.22 2.40
N ILE A 132 11.39 -5.01 2.26
CA ILE A 132 11.67 -4.14 1.10
C ILE A 132 13.17 -3.82 1.02
N MET A 133 13.80 -3.43 2.13
CA MET A 133 15.22 -3.11 2.15
C MET A 133 16.09 -4.34 1.85
N ARG A 134 15.71 -5.50 2.37
CA ARG A 134 16.38 -6.76 2.06
C ARG A 134 16.27 -7.07 0.56
N HIS A 135 15.10 -6.91 -0.05
CA HIS A 135 14.93 -7.10 -1.49
C HIS A 135 15.83 -6.16 -2.29
N PHE A 136 15.90 -4.87 -1.92
CA PHE A 136 16.84 -3.97 -2.57
C PHE A 136 18.28 -4.44 -2.42
N ARG A 137 18.68 -4.94 -1.26
CA ARG A 137 20.03 -5.45 -1.05
C ARG A 137 20.31 -6.67 -1.94
N ASP A 138 19.39 -7.62 -1.97
CA ASP A 138 19.56 -8.91 -2.66
C ASP A 138 19.46 -8.74 -4.20
N THR A 139 18.70 -7.74 -4.69
CA THR A 139 18.51 -7.47 -6.13
C THR A 139 19.42 -6.34 -6.67
N SER A 140 19.74 -5.32 -5.86
CA SER A 140 20.47 -4.13 -6.34
C SER A 140 21.98 -4.34 -6.39
N TRP A 141 22.59 -5.27 -5.66
CA TRP A 141 24.04 -5.49 -5.76
C TRP A 141 24.48 -5.94 -7.17
N ALA A 142 23.58 -6.45 -8.00
CA ALA A 142 23.88 -6.77 -9.39
C ALA A 142 23.92 -5.53 -10.33
N VAL A 143 23.35 -4.37 -9.94
CA VAL A 143 23.21 -3.18 -10.82
C VAL A 143 23.49 -1.84 -10.07
N HIS A 144 24.00 -1.85 -8.84
CA HIS A 144 24.19 -0.63 -8.06
C HIS A 144 25.32 0.24 -8.64
N VAL A 145 24.95 1.26 -9.41
CA VAL A 145 25.85 2.31 -9.88
C VAL A 145 26.25 3.17 -8.66
N PRO A 146 27.54 3.19 -8.26
CA PRO A 146 28.01 3.93 -7.08
C PRO A 146 27.57 5.40 -7.09
N ARG A 147 27.34 5.97 -5.90
CA ARG A 147 26.89 7.36 -5.73
C ARG A 147 27.77 8.37 -6.48
N ARG A 148 29.09 8.16 -6.48
CA ARG A 148 30.06 8.97 -7.24
C ARG A 148 29.75 8.99 -8.74
N LEU A 149 29.36 7.86 -9.33
CA LEU A 149 28.99 7.79 -10.75
C LEU A 149 27.66 8.52 -11.03
N GLN A 150 26.72 8.51 -10.07
CA GLN A 150 25.48 9.30 -10.20
C GLN A 150 25.76 10.81 -10.14
N GLU A 151 26.66 11.23 -9.24
CA GLU A 151 27.09 12.63 -9.12
C GLU A 151 27.84 13.08 -10.38
N LEU A 152 28.75 12.25 -10.89
CA LEU A 152 29.43 12.49 -12.16
C LEU A 152 28.45 12.63 -13.33
N ARG A 153 27.35 11.87 -13.36
CA ARG A 153 26.32 12.04 -14.40
C ARG A 153 25.63 13.40 -14.32
N VAL A 154 25.38 13.91 -13.11
CA VAL A 154 24.79 15.25 -12.92
C VAL A 154 25.78 16.34 -13.31
N GLU A 155 27.06 16.20 -12.97
CA GLU A 155 28.11 17.12 -13.38
C GLU A 155 28.31 17.12 -14.90
N LEU A 156 28.34 15.93 -15.53
CA LEU A 156 28.44 15.78 -16.98
C LEU A 156 27.26 16.43 -17.70
N ALA A 157 26.04 16.29 -17.18
CA ALA A 157 24.86 16.93 -17.74
C ALA A 157 24.96 18.47 -17.72
N ARG A 158 25.46 19.04 -16.61
CA ARG A 158 25.69 20.49 -16.49
C ARG A 158 26.80 20.98 -17.41
N ALA A 159 27.91 20.25 -17.48
CA ALA A 159 29.02 20.58 -18.38
C ALA A 159 28.57 20.55 -19.85
N ARG A 160 27.77 19.56 -20.23
CA ARG A 160 27.16 19.46 -21.56
C ARG A 160 26.27 20.67 -21.86
N GLU A 161 25.37 21.03 -20.95
CA GLU A 161 24.45 22.17 -21.12
C GLU A 161 25.21 23.49 -21.28
N HIS A 162 26.27 23.69 -20.49
CA HIS A 162 27.15 24.85 -20.62
C HIS A 162 27.85 24.89 -21.98
N LEU A 163 28.43 23.77 -22.43
CA LEU A 163 29.15 23.71 -23.71
C LEU A 163 28.23 23.87 -24.92
N VAL A 164 27.00 23.36 -24.87
CA VAL A 164 25.99 23.62 -25.91
C VAL A 164 25.75 25.12 -26.06
N SER A 165 25.64 25.86 -24.95
CA SER A 165 25.45 27.32 -24.98
C SER A 165 26.65 28.09 -25.55
N VAL A 166 27.87 27.56 -25.44
CA VAL A 166 29.10 28.25 -25.88
C VAL A 166 29.45 27.89 -27.33
N LEU A 167 29.25 26.62 -27.71
CA LEU A 167 29.68 26.10 -29.01
C LEU A 167 28.60 26.21 -30.09
N ASP A 168 27.34 26.47 -29.69
CA ASP A 168 26.16 26.48 -30.59
C ASP A 168 26.02 25.17 -31.39
N ARG A 169 26.50 24.07 -30.80
CA ARG A 169 26.43 22.69 -31.30
C ARG A 169 26.49 21.71 -30.13
N ASP A 170 26.13 20.45 -30.37
CA ASP A 170 26.35 19.40 -29.37
C ASP A 170 27.86 19.19 -29.13
N PRO A 171 28.31 19.13 -27.85
CA PRO A 171 29.70 18.87 -27.50
C PRO A 171 30.08 17.41 -27.76
N SER A 172 31.31 17.22 -28.26
CA SER A 172 31.91 15.90 -28.49
C SER A 172 32.48 15.31 -27.20
N VAL A 173 32.94 14.06 -27.24
CA VAL A 173 33.60 13.42 -26.08
C VAL A 173 34.90 14.16 -25.72
N GLU A 174 35.64 14.67 -26.70
CA GLU A 174 36.86 15.46 -26.46
C GLU A 174 36.57 16.80 -25.80
N ASP A 175 35.40 17.40 -26.07
CA ASP A 175 34.97 18.66 -25.44
C ASP A 175 34.58 18.46 -23.95
N LEU A 176 34.28 17.21 -23.54
CA LEU A 176 33.78 16.83 -22.20
C LEU A 176 34.80 16.09 -21.32
N ALA A 177 35.98 15.77 -21.86
CA ALA A 177 37.06 15.02 -21.19
C ALA A 177 37.89 15.91 -20.26
#